data_AF-A0A9E4VV37-F1
#
_entry.id   AF-A0A9E4VV37-F1
#
_cell.length_a   1.000
_cell.length_b   1.000
_cell.length_c   1.000
_cell.angle_alpha   90.00
_cell.angle_beta   90.00
_cell.angle_gamma   90.00
#
_symmetry.space_group_name_H-M   'P 1'
#
loop_
_entity.id
_entity.type
_entity.pdbx_description
1 polymer ?
#
loop_
_entity_poly.entity_id
_entity_poly.type
_entity_poly.pdbx_seq_one_letter_code
_entity_poly.pdbx_strand_id
1 'polypeptide(L)'
;LGQGRPVTQEMTVTAAKEVGMSSKAAGEFLRQITERDSDDNIIGLLGLSLNQEWAHRLTINGAAFRTWCAWDTLFLPAMLGETVQIESESPVSGTTIRLAVTPDEVESSSPEGAVVSIATIDPKIHDMSTVEAIWGNFCHQVFFFPSLEEASEWAEGKTNIAILPVRDAYELGRLVFSNLRQYAK
;
A
#
# COMPACT_ATOMS: atom_id res chain seq x y z
N LEU A 1 12.85 -4.75 -3.96
CA LEU A 1 11.46 -5.24 -4.14
C LEU A 1 10.84 -4.78 -5.47
N GLY A 2 10.91 -3.50 -5.82
CA GLY A 2 10.30 -2.95 -7.05
C GLY A 2 10.76 -3.56 -8.39
N GLN A 3 11.77 -4.44 -8.39
CA GLN A 3 12.19 -5.22 -9.55
C GLN A 3 11.41 -6.55 -9.72
N GLY A 4 10.38 -6.80 -8.91
CA GLY A 4 9.57 -8.03 -9.00
C GLY A 4 10.25 -9.28 -8.43
N ARG A 5 11.24 -9.11 -7.54
CA ARG A 5 12.00 -10.21 -6.93
C ARG A 5 12.05 -10.07 -5.42
N PRO A 6 12.00 -11.19 -4.66
CA PRO A 6 12.22 -11.18 -3.22
C PRO A 6 13.56 -10.52 -2.87
N VAL A 7 13.60 -9.83 -1.73
CA VAL A 7 14.85 -9.30 -1.19
C VAL A 7 15.41 -10.33 -0.22
N THR A 8 16.55 -10.91 -0.57
CA THR A 8 17.16 -12.00 0.18
C THR A 8 17.84 -11.51 1.45
N GLN A 9 18.16 -12.45 2.36
CA GLN A 9 18.93 -12.14 3.56
C GLN A 9 20.29 -11.50 3.22
N GLU A 10 20.98 -11.99 2.18
CA GLU A 10 22.25 -11.41 1.73
C GLU A 10 22.11 -9.95 1.28
N MET A 11 21.03 -9.63 0.57
CA MET A 11 20.74 -8.25 0.15
C MET A 11 20.48 -7.35 1.36
N THR A 12 19.73 -7.82 2.36
CA THR A 12 19.49 -7.05 3.58
C THR A 12 20.76 -6.79 4.38
N VAL A 13 21.67 -7.77 4.47
CA VAL A 13 22.99 -7.61 5.10
C VAL A 13 23.84 -6.58 4.36
N THR A 14 23.79 -6.58 3.03
CA THR A 14 24.51 -5.61 2.20
C THR A 14 23.96 -4.20 2.41
N ALA A 15 22.64 -4.02 2.31
CA ALA A 15 21.99 -2.72 2.54
C ALA A 15 22.25 -2.19 3.96
N ALA A 16 22.23 -3.07 4.99
CA ALA A 16 22.52 -2.67 6.37
C ALA A 16 23.92 -2.05 6.51
N LYS A 17 24.93 -2.61 5.83
CA LYS A 17 26.30 -2.07 5.85
C LYS A 17 26.37 -0.69 5.18
N GLU A 18 25.65 -0.48 4.09
CA GLU A 18 25.63 0.79 3.36
C GLU A 18 25.07 1.94 4.22
N VAL A 19 24.10 1.63 5.08
CA VAL A 19 23.51 2.61 6.01
C VAL A 19 24.16 2.62 7.39
N GLY A 20 25.28 1.91 7.58
CA GLY A 20 26.03 1.89 8.84
C GLY A 20 25.31 1.15 9.99
N MET A 21 24.35 0.28 9.69
CA MET A 21 23.64 -0.54 10.67
C MET A 21 24.28 -1.92 10.82
N SER A 22 24.26 -2.48 12.04
CA SER A 22 24.63 -3.87 12.24
C SER A 22 23.60 -4.79 11.57
N SER A 23 24.05 -5.91 10.98
CA SER A 23 23.17 -6.89 10.35
C SER A 23 22.13 -7.47 11.32
N LYS A 24 22.48 -7.61 12.61
CA LYS A 24 21.54 -8.04 13.65
C LYS A 24 20.42 -7.03 13.85
N ALA A 25 20.76 -5.76 14.09
CA ALA A 25 19.77 -4.71 14.31
C ALA A 25 18.88 -4.48 13.07
N ALA A 26 19.46 -4.49 11.87
CA ALA A 26 18.70 -4.39 10.63
C ALA A 26 17.76 -5.59 10.44
N GLY A 27 18.22 -6.81 10.75
CA GLY A 27 17.38 -8.01 10.68
C GLY A 27 16.21 -8.00 11.68
N GLU A 28 16.45 -7.58 12.92
CA GLU A 28 15.40 -7.44 13.94
C GLU A 28 14.36 -6.39 13.53
N PHE A 29 14.81 -5.23 13.05
CA PHE A 29 13.93 -4.17 12.56
C PHE A 29 13.12 -4.62 11.33
N LEU A 30 13.79 -5.14 10.30
CA LEU A 30 13.11 -5.56 9.07
C LEU A 30 12.10 -6.67 9.33
N ARG A 31 12.38 -7.62 10.24
CA ARG A 31 11.39 -8.64 10.62
C ARG A 31 10.09 -8.05 11.15
N GLN A 32 10.14 -6.91 11.85
CA GLN A 32 8.94 -6.29 12.38
C GLN A 32 8.09 -5.63 11.27
N ILE A 33 8.71 -5.09 10.23
CA ILE A 33 8.04 -4.18 9.30
C ILE A 33 7.84 -4.72 7.87
N THR A 34 8.23 -5.97 7.60
CA THR A 34 8.19 -6.56 6.26
C THR A 34 7.42 -7.86 6.20
N GLU A 35 6.66 -8.05 5.13
CA GLU A 35 6.08 -9.35 4.76
C GLU A 35 7.16 -10.31 4.27
N ARG A 36 7.08 -11.58 4.66
CA ARG A 36 8.10 -12.61 4.38
C ARG A 36 7.51 -13.89 3.81
N ASP A 37 8.28 -14.54 2.95
CA ASP A 37 7.97 -15.89 2.46
C ASP A 37 8.46 -16.98 3.43
N SER A 38 8.25 -18.25 3.06
CA SER A 38 8.68 -19.42 3.84
C SER A 38 10.20 -19.54 3.99
N ASP A 39 10.97 -18.90 3.11
CA ASP A 39 12.43 -18.89 3.12
C ASP A 39 12.98 -17.67 3.89
N ASP A 40 12.12 -16.91 4.57
CA ASP A 40 12.45 -15.70 5.32
C ASP A 40 13.04 -14.59 4.41
N ASN A 41 12.73 -14.59 3.11
CA ASN A 41 13.00 -13.47 2.23
C ASN A 41 11.91 -12.41 2.38
N ILE A 42 12.26 -11.14 2.18
CA ILE A 42 11.29 -10.05 2.18
C ILE A 42 10.57 -10.04 0.84
N ILE A 43 9.24 -10.23 0.89
CA ILE A 43 8.35 -10.19 -0.26
C ILE A 43 7.39 -9.01 -0.24
N GLY A 44 7.31 -8.27 0.87
CA GLY A 44 6.51 -7.06 0.97
C GLY A 44 7.09 -6.04 1.93
N LEU A 45 7.00 -4.77 1.56
CA LEU A 45 7.49 -3.62 2.32
C LEU A 45 6.77 -2.36 1.85
N LEU A 46 6.34 -1.51 2.79
CA LEU A 46 5.66 -0.24 2.52
C LEU A 46 4.46 -0.40 1.56
N GLY A 47 3.60 -1.38 1.83
CA GLY A 47 2.41 -1.61 1.04
C GLY A 47 2.62 -2.44 -0.23
N LEU A 48 3.79 -2.40 -0.87
CA LEU A 48 4.08 -3.21 -2.06
C LEU A 48 4.37 -4.66 -1.67
N SER A 49 3.78 -5.63 -2.38
CA SER A 49 3.95 -7.06 -2.13
C SER A 49 4.05 -7.91 -3.40
N LEU A 50 4.82 -8.99 -3.33
CA LEU A 50 4.85 -10.07 -4.33
C LEU A 50 3.84 -11.18 -4.02
N ASN A 51 3.24 -11.19 -2.82
CA ASN A 51 2.20 -12.13 -2.45
C ASN A 51 0.94 -11.88 -3.30
N GLN A 52 0.51 -12.91 -4.04
CA GLN A 52 -0.58 -12.80 -5.00
C GLN A 52 -1.98 -12.84 -4.39
N GLU A 53 -2.07 -13.13 -3.08
CA GLU A 53 -3.35 -13.23 -2.34
C GLU A 53 -3.98 -11.86 -2.05
N TRP A 54 -3.16 -10.80 -2.04
CA TRP A 54 -3.64 -9.43 -1.89
C TRP A 54 -4.53 -9.01 -3.07
N ALA A 55 -5.65 -8.35 -2.76
CA ALA A 55 -6.69 -8.03 -3.73
C ALA A 55 -6.25 -6.98 -4.77
N HIS A 56 -5.52 -5.97 -4.34
CA HIS A 56 -5.22 -4.79 -5.13
C HIS A 56 -4.04 -5.06 -6.07
N ARG A 57 -4.28 -5.02 -7.39
CA ARG A 57 -3.24 -5.19 -8.41
C ARG A 57 -2.67 -3.84 -8.78
N LEU A 58 -1.35 -3.77 -8.84
CA LEU A 58 -0.60 -2.60 -9.30
C LEU A 58 0.40 -3.04 -10.37
N THR A 59 0.33 -2.44 -11.55
CA THR A 59 1.20 -2.76 -12.69
C THR A 59 2.12 -1.59 -12.99
N ILE A 60 3.44 -1.83 -12.93
CA ILE A 60 4.51 -0.85 -13.21
C ILE A 60 5.34 -1.39 -14.37
N ASN A 61 5.47 -0.64 -15.47
CA ASN A 61 6.32 -1.03 -16.60
C ASN A 61 6.10 -2.48 -17.10
N GLY A 62 4.84 -2.95 -17.06
CA GLY A 62 4.45 -4.31 -17.44
C GLY A 62 4.66 -5.40 -16.38
N ALA A 63 5.31 -5.10 -15.26
CA ALA A 63 5.42 -6.00 -14.12
C ALA A 63 4.22 -5.83 -13.18
N ALA A 64 3.58 -6.94 -12.83
CA ALA A 64 2.42 -6.96 -11.94
C ALA A 64 2.83 -7.24 -10.48
N PHE A 65 2.38 -6.40 -9.59
CA PHE A 65 2.54 -6.48 -8.14
C PHE A 65 1.18 -6.50 -7.47
N ARG A 66 1.18 -6.77 -6.17
CA ARG A 66 0.03 -6.53 -5.30
C ARG A 66 0.34 -5.49 -4.25
N THR A 67 -0.70 -4.97 -3.59
CA THR A 67 -0.55 -4.11 -2.43
C THR A 67 -1.41 -4.53 -1.24
N TRP A 68 -0.96 -4.22 -0.03
CA TRP A 68 -1.66 -4.59 1.22
C TRP A 68 -3.05 -3.96 1.33
N CYS A 69 -3.25 -2.75 0.78
CA CYS A 69 -4.56 -2.13 0.69
C CYS A 69 -4.71 -1.23 -0.55
N ALA A 70 -5.93 -0.68 -0.73
CA ALA A 70 -6.25 0.23 -1.82
C ALA A 70 -5.38 1.50 -1.81
N TRP A 71 -5.16 2.10 -0.64
CA TRP A 71 -4.42 3.37 -0.53
C TRP A 71 -2.94 3.25 -0.89
N ASP A 72 -2.34 2.09 -0.66
CA ASP A 72 -0.96 1.81 -1.07
C ASP A 72 -0.76 2.03 -2.57
N THR A 73 -1.74 1.62 -3.38
CA THR A 73 -1.69 1.80 -4.84
C THR A 73 -1.63 3.27 -5.27
N LEU A 74 -2.08 4.20 -4.42
CA LEU A 74 -2.18 5.62 -4.75
C LEU A 74 -0.94 6.42 -4.36
N PHE A 75 -0.21 6.06 -3.30
CA PHE A 75 1.02 6.77 -2.94
C PHE A 75 2.28 6.16 -3.58
N LEU A 76 2.26 4.87 -3.90
CA LEU A 76 3.41 4.19 -4.51
C LEU A 76 3.88 4.80 -5.85
N PRO A 77 3.02 5.28 -6.77
CA PRO A 77 3.46 5.90 -8.03
C PRO A 77 4.35 7.11 -7.78
N ALA A 78 3.92 7.95 -6.83
CA ALA A 78 4.65 9.10 -6.34
C ALA A 78 5.99 8.72 -5.69
N MET A 79 6.08 7.59 -4.99
CA MET A 79 7.32 7.11 -4.39
C MET A 79 8.27 6.50 -5.42
N LEU A 80 7.74 5.73 -6.36
CA LEU A 80 8.52 5.01 -7.37
C LEU A 80 8.96 5.91 -8.53
N GLY A 81 8.30 7.06 -8.73
CA GLY A 81 8.55 7.92 -9.89
C GLY A 81 8.04 7.33 -11.20
N GLU A 82 7.08 6.41 -11.12
CA GLU A 82 6.57 5.63 -12.25
C GLU A 82 5.04 5.78 -12.36
N THR A 83 4.52 5.76 -13.59
CA THR A 83 3.07 5.65 -13.83
C THR A 83 2.64 4.20 -13.65
N VAL A 84 1.51 4.00 -12.99
CA VAL A 84 0.97 2.67 -12.70
C VAL A 84 -0.45 2.50 -13.23
N GLN A 85 -0.79 1.24 -13.52
CA GLN A 85 -2.16 0.80 -13.77
C GLN A 85 -2.64 -0.01 -12.57
N ILE A 86 -3.81 0.35 -12.04
CA ILE A 86 -4.40 -0.24 -10.85
C ILE A 86 -5.67 -0.97 -11.25
N GLU A 87 -5.83 -2.19 -10.75
CA GLU A 87 -7.07 -2.94 -10.85
C GLU A 87 -7.43 -3.52 -9.49
N SER A 88 -8.68 -3.34 -9.07
CA SER A 88 -9.21 -3.83 -7.81
C SER A 88 -10.69 -4.13 -7.94
N GLU A 89 -11.28 -4.76 -6.93
CA GLU A 89 -12.70 -5.11 -6.89
C GLU A 89 -13.28 -4.58 -5.58
N SER A 90 -14.51 -4.07 -5.64
CA SER A 90 -15.24 -3.71 -4.44
C SER A 90 -15.48 -4.95 -3.57
N PRO A 91 -15.26 -4.87 -2.25
CA PRO A 91 -15.58 -5.97 -1.35
C PRO A 91 -17.11 -6.18 -1.17
N VAL A 92 -17.94 -5.27 -1.70
CA VAL A 92 -19.41 -5.33 -1.57
C VAL A 92 -20.02 -5.91 -2.84
N SER A 93 -19.80 -5.26 -3.99
CA SER A 93 -20.42 -5.66 -5.26
C SER A 93 -19.55 -6.51 -6.16
N GLY A 94 -18.24 -6.61 -5.88
CA GLY A 94 -17.26 -7.19 -6.83
C GLY A 94 -17.07 -6.34 -8.09
N THR A 95 -17.62 -5.13 -8.15
CA THR A 95 -17.43 -4.22 -9.29
C THR A 95 -15.93 -3.92 -9.45
N THR A 96 -15.40 -4.09 -10.66
CA THR A 96 -14.00 -3.79 -10.94
C THR A 96 -13.76 -2.28 -11.01
N ILE A 97 -12.77 -1.81 -10.26
CA ILE A 97 -12.25 -0.44 -10.28
C ILE A 97 -10.91 -0.45 -11.01
N ARG A 98 -10.76 0.43 -12.00
CA ARG A 98 -9.53 0.62 -12.78
C ARG A 98 -9.07 2.06 -12.72
N LEU A 99 -7.80 2.27 -12.38
CA LEU A 99 -7.19 3.60 -12.30
C LEU A 99 -5.88 3.65 -13.08
N ALA A 100 -5.60 4.80 -13.68
CA ALA A 100 -4.26 5.17 -14.13
C ALA A 100 -3.75 6.32 -13.25
N VAL A 101 -2.59 6.12 -12.62
CA VAL A 101 -2.02 7.08 -11.67
C VAL A 101 -0.57 7.33 -12.02
N THR A 102 -0.22 8.60 -12.20
CA THR A 102 1.15 9.07 -12.43
C THR A 102 1.79 9.46 -11.10
N PRO A 103 3.08 9.81 -11.09
CA PRO A 103 3.71 10.38 -9.89
C PRO A 103 3.09 11.70 -9.40
N ASP A 104 2.32 12.38 -10.26
CA ASP A 104 1.82 13.74 -10.03
C ASP A 104 0.29 13.85 -9.97
N GLU A 105 -0.46 12.88 -10.50
CA GLU A 105 -1.92 12.91 -10.49
C GLU A 105 -2.58 11.54 -10.71
N VAL A 106 -3.89 11.50 -10.46
CA VAL A 106 -4.78 10.44 -10.95
C VAL A 106 -5.26 10.83 -12.35
N GLU A 107 -4.74 10.21 -13.39
CA GLU A 107 -5.11 10.52 -14.78
C GLU A 107 -6.54 10.07 -15.09
N SER A 108 -6.91 8.86 -14.66
CA SER A 108 -8.24 8.31 -14.93
C SER A 108 -8.73 7.39 -13.81
N SER A 109 -10.05 7.32 -13.67
CA SER A 109 -10.76 6.41 -12.78
C SER A 109 -11.98 5.85 -13.49
N SER A 110 -12.18 4.54 -13.39
CA SER A 110 -13.38 3.86 -13.84
C SER A 110 -13.84 2.88 -12.76
N PRO A 111 -15.02 3.10 -12.14
CA PRO A 111 -15.94 4.22 -12.36
C PRO A 111 -15.34 5.59 -12.01
N GLU A 112 -15.86 6.66 -12.61
CA GLU A 112 -15.38 8.04 -12.35
C GLU A 112 -15.64 8.47 -10.90
N GLY A 113 -16.76 8.01 -10.32
CA GLY A 113 -17.15 8.28 -8.93
C GLY A 113 -16.52 7.34 -7.89
N ALA A 114 -15.45 6.60 -8.24
CA ALA A 114 -14.83 5.68 -7.30
C ALA A 114 -14.26 6.42 -6.08
N VAL A 115 -14.34 5.76 -4.92
CA VAL A 115 -13.89 6.27 -3.62
C VAL A 115 -13.04 5.22 -2.90
N VAL A 116 -12.34 5.66 -1.86
CA VAL A 116 -11.48 4.84 -1.01
C VAL A 116 -11.91 4.98 0.45
N SER A 117 -12.04 3.88 1.18
CA SER A 117 -12.11 3.93 2.65
C SER A 117 -10.72 4.11 3.25
N ILE A 118 -10.58 5.00 4.24
CA ILE A 118 -9.35 5.23 4.99
C ILE A 118 -9.65 5.00 6.47
N ALA A 119 -8.97 4.05 7.09
CA ALA A 119 -9.08 3.82 8.52
C ALA A 119 -8.38 4.94 9.30
N THR A 120 -9.07 5.54 10.25
CA THR A 120 -8.49 6.54 11.16
C THR A 120 -7.78 5.82 12.30
N ILE A 121 -6.49 6.12 12.48
CA ILE A 121 -5.65 5.50 13.51
C ILE A 121 -5.46 6.47 14.68
N ASP A 122 -5.87 6.05 15.87
CA ASP A 122 -5.43 6.70 17.11
C ASP A 122 -4.16 6.00 17.63
N PRO A 123 -2.98 6.63 17.57
CA PRO A 123 -1.72 6.01 17.99
C PRO A 123 -1.65 5.73 19.50
N LYS A 124 -2.58 6.24 20.31
CA LYS A 124 -2.68 5.90 21.73
C LYS A 124 -3.33 4.54 21.98
N ILE A 125 -4.09 4.04 21.00
CA ILE A 125 -4.96 2.87 21.15
C ILE A 125 -4.59 1.78 20.13
N HIS A 126 -4.10 2.18 18.95
CA HIS A 126 -3.75 1.27 17.86
C HIS A 126 -2.24 1.13 17.75
N ASP A 127 -1.79 -0.12 17.72
CA ASP A 127 -0.41 -0.47 17.41
C ASP A 127 -0.17 -0.37 15.89
N MET A 128 0.94 0.25 15.52
CA MET A 128 1.43 0.36 14.13
C MET A 128 2.92 -0.01 14.05
N SER A 129 3.45 -0.70 15.05
CA SER A 129 4.88 -1.03 15.17
C SER A 129 5.29 -2.27 14.39
N THR A 130 4.35 -3.16 14.06
CA THR A 130 4.60 -4.34 13.23
C THR A 130 3.76 -4.34 11.96
N VAL A 131 4.20 -5.12 10.98
CA VAL A 131 3.51 -5.29 9.71
C VAL A 131 2.12 -5.90 9.89
N GLU A 132 1.97 -6.87 10.80
CA GLU A 132 0.66 -7.48 11.12
C GLU A 132 -0.26 -6.49 11.81
N ALA A 133 0.28 -5.63 12.68
CA ALA A 133 -0.48 -4.57 13.32
C ALA A 133 -0.99 -3.54 12.29
N ILE A 134 -0.13 -3.14 11.35
CA ILE A 134 -0.52 -2.28 10.22
C ILE A 134 -1.62 -2.94 9.38
N TRP A 135 -1.48 -4.24 9.07
CA TRP A 135 -2.50 -4.96 8.30
C TRP A 135 -3.84 -4.99 9.02
N GLY A 136 -3.84 -5.43 10.28
CA GLY A 136 -5.07 -5.60 11.06
C GLY A 136 -5.76 -4.29 11.43
N ASN A 137 -5.00 -3.28 11.84
CA ASN A 137 -5.56 -2.02 12.32
C ASN A 137 -5.88 -1.03 11.18
N PHE A 138 -5.25 -1.18 10.01
CA PHE A 138 -5.40 -0.26 8.89
C PHE A 138 -5.78 -0.96 7.58
N CYS A 139 -4.86 -1.74 6.98
CA CYS A 139 -4.99 -2.19 5.58
C CYS A 139 -6.27 -3.02 5.33
N HIS A 140 -6.66 -3.88 6.26
CA HIS A 140 -7.87 -4.71 6.15
C HIS A 140 -9.20 -3.92 6.20
N GLN A 141 -9.14 -2.59 6.30
CA GLN A 141 -10.30 -1.70 6.27
C GLN A 141 -10.22 -0.65 5.14
N VAL A 142 -9.22 -0.77 4.24
CA VAL A 142 -8.91 0.23 3.22
C VAL A 142 -9.12 -0.37 1.83
N PHE A 143 -10.29 -0.07 1.25
CA PHE A 143 -10.78 -0.66 0.01
C PHE A 143 -11.20 0.41 -1.01
N PHE A 144 -11.28 0.03 -2.28
CA PHE A 144 -11.95 0.81 -3.32
C PHE A 144 -13.44 0.45 -3.38
N PHE A 145 -14.26 1.45 -3.69
CA PHE A 145 -15.69 1.30 -3.98
C PHE A 145 -16.03 2.05 -5.27
N PRO A 146 -17.01 1.58 -6.06
CA PRO A 146 -17.40 2.21 -7.32
C PRO A 146 -18.12 3.54 -7.11
N SER A 147 -18.68 3.78 -5.91
CA SER A 147 -19.38 5.01 -5.56
C SER A 147 -19.37 5.29 -4.05
N LEU A 148 -19.68 6.53 -3.69
CA LEU A 148 -19.82 6.97 -2.29
C LEU A 148 -20.95 6.26 -1.57
N GLU A 149 -22.05 5.97 -2.26
CA GLU A 149 -23.22 5.29 -1.69
C GLU A 149 -22.83 3.90 -1.20
N GLU A 150 -22.20 3.08 -2.04
CA GLU A 150 -21.79 1.72 -1.66
C GLU A 150 -20.75 1.74 -0.52
N ALA A 151 -19.81 2.67 -0.56
CA ALA A 151 -18.84 2.85 0.52
C ALA A 151 -19.51 3.24 1.85
N SER A 152 -20.54 4.09 1.79
CA SER A 152 -21.27 4.57 2.97
C SER A 152 -22.12 3.47 3.59
N GLU A 153 -22.79 2.66 2.77
CA GLU A 153 -23.50 1.47 3.21
C GLU A 153 -22.54 0.47 3.85
N TRP A 154 -21.39 0.21 3.21
CA TRP A 154 -20.35 -0.64 3.79
C TRP A 154 -19.84 -0.08 5.12
N ALA A 155 -19.69 1.24 5.25
CA ALA A 155 -19.18 1.89 6.45
C ALA A 155 -20.23 2.05 7.57
N GLU A 156 -21.47 1.64 7.37
CA GLU A 156 -22.53 1.81 8.38
C GLU A 156 -22.12 1.16 9.72
N GLY A 157 -22.24 1.94 10.81
CA GLY A 157 -21.83 1.54 12.15
C GLY A 157 -20.32 1.57 12.42
N LYS A 158 -19.46 1.85 11.43
CA LYS A 158 -18.02 2.04 11.62
C LYS A 158 -17.73 3.49 11.97
N THR A 159 -17.07 3.71 13.10
CA THR A 159 -16.74 5.07 13.60
C THR A 159 -15.32 5.51 13.25
N ASN A 160 -14.50 4.58 12.74
CA ASN A 160 -13.08 4.76 12.46
C ASN A 160 -12.77 4.80 10.96
N ILE A 161 -13.74 5.14 10.10
CA ILE A 161 -13.59 5.14 8.64
C ILE A 161 -13.91 6.54 8.09
N ALA A 162 -12.98 7.08 7.31
CA ALA A 162 -13.25 8.17 6.39
C ALA A 162 -13.43 7.62 4.97
N ILE A 163 -14.31 8.21 4.17
CA ILE A 163 -14.47 7.87 2.75
C ILE A 163 -14.00 9.07 1.94
N LEU A 164 -13.03 8.86 1.05
CA LEU A 164 -12.44 9.92 0.24
C LEU A 164 -12.62 9.61 -1.25
N PRO A 165 -12.86 10.62 -2.09
CA PRO A 165 -12.63 10.52 -3.53
C PRO A 165 -11.20 10.02 -3.81
N VAL A 166 -11.02 9.21 -4.86
CA VAL A 166 -9.69 8.66 -5.22
C VAL A 166 -8.62 9.73 -5.34
N ARG A 167 -8.96 10.91 -5.91
CA ARG A 167 -8.03 12.05 -6.05
C ARG A 167 -7.59 12.61 -4.69
N ASP A 168 -8.50 12.72 -3.73
CA ASP A 168 -8.19 13.22 -2.39
C ASP A 168 -7.34 12.20 -1.61
N ALA A 169 -7.64 10.90 -1.77
CA ALA A 169 -6.83 9.83 -1.19
C ALA A 169 -5.40 9.79 -1.77
N TYR A 170 -5.25 10.05 -3.07
CA TYR A 170 -3.95 10.22 -3.73
C TYR A 170 -3.18 11.40 -3.13
N GLU A 171 -3.79 12.58 -3.02
CA GLU A 171 -3.14 13.76 -2.46
C GLU A 171 -2.75 13.55 -0.99
N LEU A 172 -3.60 12.92 -0.19
CA LEU A 172 -3.29 12.54 1.18
C LEU A 172 -2.03 11.66 1.23
N GLY A 173 -1.95 10.65 0.36
CA GLY A 173 -0.78 9.76 0.23
C GLY A 173 0.49 10.54 -0.11
N ARG A 174 0.41 11.42 -1.12
CA ARG A 174 1.54 12.25 -1.56
C ARG A 174 2.07 13.15 -0.43
N LEU A 175 1.18 13.71 0.40
CA LEU A 175 1.55 14.55 1.53
C LEU A 175 2.19 13.74 2.66
N VAL A 176 1.56 12.64 3.07
CA VAL A 176 2.04 11.78 4.17
C VAL A 176 3.43 11.21 3.89
N PHE A 177 3.67 10.76 2.65
CA PHE A 177 4.91 10.10 2.27
C PHE A 177 5.93 11.00 1.56
N SER A 178 5.68 12.31 1.50
CA SER A 178 6.54 13.30 0.83
C SER A 178 8.01 13.22 1.27
N ASN A 179 8.27 13.06 2.58
CA ASN A 179 9.62 12.96 3.12
C ASN A 179 10.32 11.62 2.83
N LEU A 180 9.58 10.55 2.52
CA LEU A 180 10.16 9.25 2.20
C LEU A 180 10.65 9.17 0.75
N ARG A 181 10.14 10.03 -0.14
CA ARG A 181 10.56 10.08 -1.55
C ARG A 181 12.08 10.22 -1.73
N GLN A 182 12.77 10.92 -0.83
CA GLN A 182 14.23 11.09 -0.91
C GLN A 182 15.01 9.77 -0.81
N TYR A 183 14.39 8.73 -0.26
CA TYR A 183 14.98 7.40 -0.06
C TYR A 183 14.53 6.37 -1.11
N ALA A 184 13.60 6.72 -2.00
CA ALA A 184 13.04 5.81 -3.00
C ALA A 184 13.89 5.68 -4.28
N LYS A 185 15.22 5.84 -4.15
CA LYS A 185 16.16 5.76 -5.28
C LYS A 185 16.44 4.33 -5.72
#